data_AF-A0A194SBV8-F1
#
_entry.id   AF-A0A194SBV8-F1
#
_cell.length_a   1.000
_cell.length_b   1.000
_cell.length_c   1.000
_cell.angle_alpha   90.00
_cell.angle_beta   90.00
_cell.angle_gamma   90.00
#
_symmetry.space_group_name_H-M   'P 1'
#
loop_
_entity.id
_entity.type
_entity.pdbx_description
1 polymer ?
#
loop_
_entity_poly.entity_id
_entity_poly.type
_entity_poly.pdbx_seq_one_letter_code
_entity_poly.pdbx_strand_id
1 'polypeptide(L)'
;GGQQEQQFENEEDQEVEGIKQQTRFIKQESLASTRNAVRIAREAEETARATLDKLGEQSDRIANTERHLDLAKAHNDRAVDETKELEALNKSIFRPTFTFNKQAKRDREERRLLDRHNAEKSERESVRREQYESRARIDSTFNTMDRDAENAAQARNRARARGAERSRYQFEATASDDEVEDEIDGNLDELSGVAGRLKMLSMTMGTEVDQQNKKIGKISGKVDVLDNNVVRSTQRLARVK
;
A
#
# COMPACT_ATOMS: atom_id res chain seq x y z
N GLY A 1 -58.52 -46.61 -16.60
CA GLY A 1 -58.63 -45.17 -16.32
C GLY A 1 -57.92 -44.87 -15.03
N GLY A 2 -58.65 -44.79 -13.92
CA GLY A 2 -58.14 -44.18 -12.67
C GLY A 2 -57.00 -44.88 -11.92
N GLN A 3 -56.71 -46.16 -12.12
CA GLN A 3 -55.57 -46.82 -11.44
C GLN A 3 -54.21 -46.50 -12.08
N GLN A 4 -54.18 -46.19 -13.38
CA GLN A 4 -52.96 -45.76 -14.05
C GLN A 4 -52.71 -44.27 -13.76
N GLU A 5 -53.73 -43.41 -13.82
CA GLU A 5 -53.61 -41.99 -13.43
C GLU A 5 -53.12 -41.80 -11.99
N GLN A 6 -53.65 -42.57 -11.03
CA GLN A 6 -53.16 -42.52 -9.64
C GLN A 6 -51.73 -43.05 -9.46
N GLN A 7 -51.27 -43.98 -10.31
CA GLN A 7 -49.88 -44.44 -10.27
C GLN A 7 -48.93 -43.38 -10.84
N PHE A 8 -49.32 -42.73 -11.94
CA PHE A 8 -48.56 -41.61 -12.52
C PHE A 8 -48.49 -40.40 -11.58
N GLU A 9 -49.59 -40.00 -10.92
CA GLU A 9 -49.57 -38.92 -9.92
C GLU A 9 -48.64 -39.23 -8.74
N ASN A 10 -48.65 -40.48 -8.22
CA ASN A 10 -47.78 -40.87 -7.12
C ASN A 10 -46.29 -40.95 -7.51
N GLU A 11 -45.97 -41.29 -8.75
CA GLU A 11 -44.60 -41.29 -9.27
C GLU A 11 -44.08 -39.86 -9.46
N GLU A 12 -44.90 -38.96 -10.01
CA GLU A 12 -44.58 -37.53 -10.14
C GLU A 12 -44.38 -36.86 -8.77
N ASP A 13 -45.23 -37.15 -7.78
CA ASP A 13 -45.09 -36.60 -6.42
C ASP A 13 -43.80 -37.07 -5.73
N GLN A 14 -43.39 -38.33 -5.94
CA GLN A 14 -42.13 -38.87 -5.41
C GLN A 14 -40.91 -38.23 -6.07
N GLU A 15 -40.94 -38.00 -7.40
CA GLU A 15 -39.86 -37.33 -8.11
C GLU A 15 -39.72 -35.86 -7.65
N VAL A 16 -40.86 -35.17 -7.48
CA VAL A 16 -40.91 -33.80 -6.94
C VAL A 16 -40.34 -33.75 -5.50
N GLU A 17 -40.65 -34.72 -4.65
CA GLU A 17 -40.09 -34.79 -3.30
C GLU A 17 -38.57 -35.05 -3.31
N GLY A 18 -38.09 -35.92 -4.20
CA GLY A 18 -36.66 -36.18 -4.41
C GLY A 18 -35.90 -34.92 -4.85
N ILE A 19 -36.44 -34.17 -5.81
CA ILE A 19 -35.87 -32.89 -6.26
C ILE A 19 -35.85 -31.88 -5.10
N LYS A 20 -36.93 -31.76 -4.31
CA LYS A 20 -36.99 -30.86 -3.15
C LYS A 20 -35.92 -31.20 -2.11
N GLN A 21 -35.67 -32.48 -1.83
CA GLN A 21 -34.61 -32.90 -0.91
C GLN A 21 -33.23 -32.54 -1.44
N GLN A 22 -32.96 -32.78 -2.73
CA GLN A 22 -31.71 -32.39 -3.37
C GLN A 22 -31.48 -30.87 -3.33
N THR A 23 -32.53 -30.08 -3.62
CA THR A 23 -32.48 -28.62 -3.53
C THR A 23 -32.10 -28.17 -2.13
N ARG A 24 -32.75 -28.69 -1.08
CA ARG A 24 -32.42 -28.35 0.31
C ARG A 24 -30.98 -28.70 0.67
N PHE A 25 -30.50 -29.86 0.24
CA PHE A 25 -29.12 -30.28 0.45
C PHE A 25 -28.12 -29.29 -0.19
N ILE A 26 -28.34 -28.92 -1.46
CA ILE A 26 -27.49 -27.96 -2.18
C ILE A 26 -27.52 -26.58 -1.51
N LYS A 27 -28.68 -26.13 -1.04
CA LYS A 27 -28.80 -24.85 -0.31
C LYS A 27 -28.01 -24.85 0.99
N GLN A 28 -28.11 -25.92 1.79
CA GLN A 28 -27.35 -26.06 3.04
C GLN A 28 -25.84 -26.10 2.78
N GLU A 29 -25.40 -26.80 1.74
CA GLU A 29 -24.00 -26.83 1.32
C GLU A 29 -23.52 -25.43 0.88
N SER A 30 -24.33 -24.74 0.06
CA SER A 30 -24.04 -23.38 -0.41
C SER A 30 -23.97 -22.39 0.75
N LEU A 31 -24.86 -22.52 1.75
CA LEU A 31 -24.84 -21.73 2.96
C LEU A 31 -23.55 -21.93 3.76
N ALA A 32 -23.15 -23.18 3.99
CA ALA A 32 -21.89 -23.48 4.68
C ALA A 32 -20.67 -22.92 3.92
N SER A 33 -20.68 -23.04 2.59
CA SER A 33 -19.63 -22.50 1.72
C SER A 33 -19.54 -20.98 1.79
N THR A 34 -20.66 -20.27 1.65
CA THR A 34 -20.71 -18.80 1.70
C THR A 34 -20.29 -18.25 3.07
N ARG A 35 -20.70 -18.88 4.17
CA ARG A 35 -20.22 -18.53 5.53
C ARG A 35 -18.70 -18.65 5.65
N ASN A 36 -18.13 -19.76 5.16
CA ASN A 36 -16.68 -19.94 5.19
C ASN A 36 -15.97 -18.93 4.29
N ALA A 37 -16.50 -18.65 3.11
CA ALA A 37 -15.96 -17.64 2.20
C ALA A 37 -15.95 -16.25 2.85
N VAL A 38 -17.04 -15.83 3.49
CA VAL A 38 -17.12 -14.53 4.20
C VAL A 38 -16.06 -14.46 5.30
N ARG A 39 -15.90 -15.53 6.08
CA ARG A 39 -14.87 -15.60 7.13
C ARG A 39 -13.46 -15.39 6.55
N ILE A 40 -13.12 -16.12 5.49
CA ILE A 40 -11.81 -16.02 4.82
C ILE A 40 -11.62 -14.62 4.21
N ALA A 41 -12.67 -14.06 3.61
CA ALA A 41 -12.61 -12.75 2.99
C ALA A 41 -12.32 -11.65 4.03
N ARG A 42 -12.96 -11.70 5.20
CA ARG A 42 -12.68 -10.78 6.31
C ARG A 42 -11.25 -10.91 6.83
N GLU A 43 -10.77 -12.14 7.02
CA GLU A 43 -9.39 -12.43 7.44
C GLU A 43 -8.37 -11.88 6.43
N ALA A 44 -8.65 -12.05 5.13
CA ALA A 44 -7.83 -11.50 4.06
C ALA A 44 -7.84 -9.98 4.04
N GLU A 45 -9.00 -9.34 4.25
CA GLU A 45 -9.10 -7.88 4.34
C GLU A 45 -8.28 -7.33 5.51
N GLU A 46 -8.41 -7.91 6.69
CA GLU A 46 -7.66 -7.49 7.88
C GLU A 46 -6.15 -7.61 7.64
N THR A 47 -5.72 -8.74 7.07
CA THR A 47 -4.32 -8.96 6.69
C THR A 47 -3.83 -7.94 5.66
N ALA A 48 -4.66 -7.60 4.67
CA ALA A 48 -4.33 -6.62 3.64
C ALA A 48 -4.24 -5.19 4.22
N ARG A 49 -5.16 -4.80 5.12
CA ARG A 49 -5.10 -3.52 5.84
C ARG A 49 -3.80 -3.40 6.64
N ALA A 50 -3.48 -4.42 7.45
CA ALA A 50 -2.25 -4.46 8.23
C ALA A 50 -0.98 -4.44 7.35
N THR A 51 -1.05 -5.02 6.14
CA THR A 51 0.06 -4.96 5.18
C THR A 51 0.23 -3.56 4.61
N LEU A 52 -0.86 -2.87 4.28
CA LEU A 52 -0.81 -1.50 3.79
C LEU A 52 -0.27 -0.53 4.87
N ASP A 53 -0.65 -0.70 6.13
CA ASP A 53 -0.09 0.08 7.25
C ASP A 53 1.42 -0.13 7.37
N LYS A 54 1.88 -1.39 7.30
CA LYS A 54 3.32 -1.71 7.30
C LYS A 54 4.05 -1.07 6.12
N LEU A 55 3.45 -1.03 4.94
CA LEU A 55 4.04 -0.34 3.79
C LEU A 55 4.17 1.16 4.04
N GLY A 56 3.17 1.79 4.67
CA GLY A 56 3.25 3.19 5.11
C GLY A 56 4.40 3.44 6.08
N GLU A 57 4.54 2.61 7.11
CA GLU A 57 5.68 2.69 8.04
C GLU A 57 7.03 2.46 7.35
N GLN A 58 7.11 1.51 6.42
CA GLN A 58 8.32 1.25 5.65
C GLN A 58 8.70 2.45 4.80
N SER A 59 7.74 3.11 4.16
CA SER A 59 7.99 4.34 3.39
C SER A 59 8.60 5.45 4.25
N ASP A 60 8.15 5.60 5.49
CA ASP A 60 8.76 6.52 6.45
C ASP A 60 10.20 6.12 6.80
N ARG A 61 10.46 4.83 7.02
CA ARG A 61 11.82 4.32 7.30
C ARG A 61 12.75 4.54 6.12
N ILE A 62 12.31 4.28 4.90
CA ILE A 62 13.12 4.48 3.69
C ILE A 62 13.43 5.98 3.52
N ALA A 63 12.44 6.87 3.74
CA ALA A 63 12.67 8.31 3.71
C ALA A 63 13.68 8.77 4.80
N ASN A 64 13.62 8.19 6.00
CA ASN A 64 14.62 8.44 7.05
C ASN A 64 16.02 7.97 6.65
N THR A 65 16.15 6.76 6.10
CA THR A 65 17.41 6.23 5.59
C THR A 65 18.01 7.14 4.53
N GLU A 66 17.20 7.62 3.60
CA GLU A 66 17.64 8.58 2.57
C GLU A 66 18.16 9.89 3.19
N ARG A 67 17.44 10.44 4.18
CA ARG A 67 17.92 11.63 4.91
C ARG A 67 19.25 11.41 5.61
N HIS A 68 19.43 10.26 6.26
CA HIS A 68 20.70 9.92 6.93
C HIS A 68 21.84 9.79 5.92
N LEU A 69 21.56 9.21 4.76
CA LEU A 69 22.53 9.08 3.68
C LEU A 69 22.97 10.44 3.12
N ASP A 70 22.03 11.35 2.91
CA ASP A 70 22.32 12.71 2.46
C ASP A 70 23.16 13.49 3.50
N LEU A 71 22.89 13.29 4.80
CA LEU A 71 23.71 13.85 5.88
C LEU A 71 25.13 13.28 5.87
N ALA A 72 25.28 11.97 5.74
CA ALA A 72 26.59 11.32 5.69
C ALA A 72 27.40 11.79 4.48
N LYS A 73 26.76 11.96 3.32
CA LYS A 73 27.36 12.58 2.13
C LYS A 73 27.85 14.00 2.41
N ALA A 74 27.04 14.86 3.03
CA ALA A 74 27.44 16.22 3.37
C ALA A 74 28.63 16.26 4.35
N HIS A 75 28.67 15.36 5.33
CA HIS A 75 29.81 15.23 6.24
C HIS A 75 31.08 14.80 5.52
N ASN A 76 30.98 13.81 4.62
CA ASN A 76 32.13 13.35 3.85
C ASN A 76 32.64 14.43 2.87
N ASP A 77 31.74 15.17 2.23
CA ASP A 77 32.11 16.29 1.36
C ASP A 77 32.84 17.39 2.15
N ARG A 78 32.38 17.71 3.36
CA ARG A 78 33.07 18.63 4.26
C ARG A 78 34.45 18.10 4.66
N ALA A 79 34.57 16.84 5.07
CA ALA A 79 35.84 16.22 5.42
C ALA A 79 36.84 16.25 4.25
N VAL A 80 36.36 16.04 3.02
CA VAL A 80 37.18 16.15 1.81
C VAL A 80 37.67 17.58 1.56
N ASP A 81 36.83 18.59 1.79
CA ASP A 81 37.20 20.00 1.62
C ASP A 81 38.21 20.42 2.73
N GLU A 82 37.99 20.04 3.99
CA GLU A 82 38.94 20.27 5.10
C GLU A 82 40.30 19.56 4.87
N THR A 83 40.29 18.33 4.36
CA THR A 83 41.53 17.60 4.04
C THR A 83 42.36 18.34 2.99
N LYS A 84 41.73 18.96 1.98
CA LYS A 84 42.45 19.78 0.98
C LYS A 84 43.06 21.04 1.59
N GLU A 85 42.38 21.64 2.57
CA GLU A 85 42.93 22.79 3.31
C GLU A 85 44.14 22.38 4.13
N LEU A 86 44.09 21.23 4.82
CA LEU A 86 45.25 20.68 5.53
C LEU A 86 46.41 20.37 4.58
N GLU A 87 46.16 19.75 3.42
CA GLU A 87 47.17 19.51 2.38
C GLU A 87 47.78 20.84 1.86
N ALA A 88 47.00 21.92 1.80
CA ALA A 88 47.49 23.23 1.41
C ALA A 88 48.34 23.88 2.51
N LEU A 89 47.94 23.75 3.78
CA LEU A 89 48.66 24.27 4.95
C LEU A 89 49.97 23.53 5.23
N ASN A 90 50.05 22.24 4.92
CA ASN A 90 51.27 21.43 5.07
C ASN A 90 52.35 21.74 3.99
N LYS A 91 52.01 22.51 2.96
CA LYS A 91 53.03 22.95 2.00
C LYS A 91 53.97 23.94 2.69
N SER A 92 55.28 23.71 2.53
CA SER A 92 56.33 24.56 3.09
C SER A 92 56.04 26.04 2.91
N ILE A 93 56.19 26.82 3.99
CA ILE A 93 56.07 28.29 4.02
C ILE A 93 56.97 29.00 2.99
N PHE A 94 57.95 28.29 2.43
CA PHE A 94 58.88 28.78 1.42
C PHE A 94 58.41 28.57 -0.04
N ARG A 95 57.27 27.89 -0.29
CA ARG A 95 56.63 27.79 -1.62
C ARG A 95 55.37 28.67 -1.66
N PRO A 96 55.43 29.88 -2.24
CA PRO A 96 54.26 30.76 -2.28
C PRO A 96 53.16 30.21 -3.20
N THR A 97 51.92 30.22 -2.71
CA THR A 97 50.71 29.79 -3.43
C THR A 97 50.05 30.99 -4.12
N PHE A 98 50.58 31.39 -5.30
CA PHE A 98 49.98 32.46 -6.08
C PHE A 98 48.80 31.94 -6.93
N THR A 99 47.66 32.62 -6.85
CA THR A 99 46.52 32.40 -7.77
C THR A 99 46.24 33.69 -8.54
N PHE A 100 46.25 33.60 -9.86
CA PHE A 100 45.86 34.71 -10.73
C PHE A 100 44.33 34.86 -10.70
N ASN A 101 43.85 36.10 -10.65
CA ASN A 101 42.43 36.48 -10.58
C ASN A 101 41.67 35.93 -9.35
N LYS A 102 42.00 36.46 -8.16
CA LYS A 102 41.35 36.13 -6.87
C LYS A 102 39.83 36.33 -6.89
N GLN A 103 39.33 37.31 -7.63
CA GLN A 103 37.91 37.60 -7.71
C GLN A 103 37.16 36.49 -8.45
N ALA A 104 37.61 36.12 -9.65
CA ALA A 104 37.03 35.01 -10.40
C ALA A 104 37.05 33.67 -9.63
N LYS A 105 38.08 33.43 -8.81
CA LYS A 105 38.14 32.23 -7.95
C LYS A 105 37.06 32.27 -6.86
N ARG A 106 36.91 33.40 -6.15
CA ARG A 106 35.86 33.56 -5.11
C ARG A 106 34.47 33.42 -5.70
N ASP A 107 34.20 34.10 -6.81
CA ASP A 107 32.89 34.05 -7.48
C ASP A 107 32.53 32.62 -7.92
N ARG A 108 33.54 31.84 -8.36
CA ARG A 108 33.36 30.43 -8.71
C ARG A 108 33.08 29.55 -7.49
N GLU A 109 33.76 29.79 -6.37
CA GLU A 109 33.53 29.06 -5.11
C GLU A 109 32.14 29.37 -4.53
N GLU A 110 31.74 30.65 -4.54
CA GLU A 110 30.41 31.09 -4.10
C GLU A 110 29.30 30.44 -4.93
N ARG A 111 29.42 30.46 -6.26
CA ARG A 111 28.48 29.76 -7.16
C ARG A 111 28.40 28.28 -6.85
N ARG A 112 29.54 27.59 -6.69
CA ARG A 112 29.57 26.16 -6.37
C ARG A 112 28.90 25.84 -5.03
N LEU A 113 29.06 26.70 -4.04
CA LEU A 113 28.42 26.54 -2.73
C LEU A 113 26.89 26.73 -2.83
N LEU A 114 26.45 27.78 -3.52
CA LEU A 114 25.03 28.03 -3.76
C LEU A 114 24.39 26.89 -4.54
N ASP A 115 25.03 26.39 -5.59
CA ASP A 115 24.55 25.27 -6.41
C ASP A 115 24.43 23.99 -5.57
N ARG A 116 25.43 23.68 -4.74
CA ARG A 116 25.39 22.52 -3.82
C ARG A 116 24.23 22.63 -2.85
N HIS A 117 24.06 23.79 -2.22
CA HIS A 117 22.98 24.03 -1.27
C HIS A 117 21.59 23.97 -1.92
N ASN A 118 21.44 24.51 -3.14
CA ASN A 118 20.18 24.42 -3.89
C ASN A 118 19.85 22.97 -4.27
N ALA A 119 20.85 22.18 -4.67
CA ALA A 119 20.67 20.76 -4.96
C ALA A 119 20.25 19.96 -3.71
N GLU A 120 20.93 20.15 -2.58
CA GLU A 120 20.57 19.50 -1.30
C GLU A 120 19.15 19.88 -0.83
N LYS A 121 18.75 21.14 -1.01
CA LYS A 121 17.38 21.58 -0.70
C LYS A 121 16.35 20.88 -1.58
N SER A 122 16.58 20.86 -2.90
CA SER A 122 15.69 20.21 -3.86
C SER A 122 15.54 18.71 -3.57
N GLU A 123 16.64 18.06 -3.20
CA GLU A 123 16.65 16.63 -2.84
C GLU A 123 15.81 16.38 -1.57
N ARG A 124 16.04 17.15 -0.51
CA ARG A 124 15.25 17.04 0.73
C ARG A 124 13.75 17.32 0.51
N GLU A 125 13.43 18.29 -0.32
CA GLU A 125 12.05 18.62 -0.67
C GLU A 125 11.40 17.46 -1.43
N SER A 126 12.12 16.86 -2.38
CA SER A 126 11.62 15.68 -3.12
C SER A 126 11.34 14.50 -2.20
N VAL A 127 12.24 14.18 -1.25
CA VAL A 127 12.05 13.11 -0.27
C VAL A 127 10.83 13.38 0.61
N ARG A 128 10.66 14.63 1.08
CA ARG A 128 9.51 15.03 1.90
C ARG A 128 8.21 14.93 1.11
N ARG A 129 8.21 15.38 -0.14
CA ARG A 129 7.05 15.34 -1.02
C ARG A 129 6.63 13.89 -1.30
N GLU A 130 7.57 13.02 -1.66
CA GLU A 130 7.29 11.60 -1.91
C GLU A 130 6.73 10.90 -0.65
N GLN A 131 7.26 11.23 0.54
CA GLN A 131 6.74 10.73 1.81
C GLN A 131 5.31 11.20 2.07
N TYR A 132 5.01 12.47 1.80
CA TYR A 132 3.66 13.01 1.93
C TYR A 132 2.68 12.36 0.96
N GLU A 133 3.08 12.19 -0.31
CA GLU A 133 2.25 11.55 -1.34
C GLU A 133 1.97 10.07 -1.01
N SER A 134 2.95 9.34 -0.44
CA SER A 134 2.76 7.96 0.04
C SER A 134 1.68 7.88 1.14
N ARG A 135 1.82 8.69 2.19
CA ARG A 135 0.84 8.76 3.28
C ARG A 135 -0.54 9.18 2.78
N ALA A 136 -0.61 10.19 1.92
CA ALA A 136 -1.86 10.67 1.35
C ALA A 136 -2.58 9.60 0.51
N ARG A 137 -1.84 8.76 -0.24
CA ARG A 137 -2.43 7.62 -0.97
C ARG A 137 -3.06 6.62 -0.01
N ILE A 138 -2.32 6.19 1.01
CA ILE A 138 -2.80 5.23 2.00
C ILE A 138 -4.05 5.77 2.72
N ASP A 139 -3.98 7.01 3.22
CA ASP A 139 -5.11 7.67 3.88
C ASP A 139 -6.31 7.79 2.94
N SER A 140 -6.09 8.14 1.67
CA SER A 140 -7.17 8.26 0.69
C SER A 140 -7.87 6.91 0.43
N THR A 141 -7.10 5.82 0.42
CA THR A 141 -7.63 4.46 0.25
C THR A 141 -8.49 4.08 1.44
N PHE A 142 -8.02 4.25 2.67
CA PHE A 142 -8.81 3.97 3.87
C PHE A 142 -10.07 4.83 3.94
N ASN A 143 -9.96 6.14 3.69
CA ASN A 143 -11.10 7.04 3.68
C ASN A 143 -12.15 6.68 2.62
N THR A 144 -11.73 6.11 1.49
CA THR A 144 -12.65 5.66 0.44
C THR A 144 -13.35 4.38 0.87
N MET A 145 -12.59 3.41 1.42
CA MET A 145 -13.15 2.17 1.94
C MET A 145 -14.16 2.41 3.06
N ASP A 146 -13.89 3.33 3.99
CA ASP A 146 -14.79 3.63 5.09
C ASP A 146 -16.08 4.30 4.57
N ARG A 147 -15.97 5.23 3.62
CA ARG A 147 -17.12 5.83 2.93
C ARG A 147 -17.96 4.79 2.18
N ASP A 148 -17.31 3.86 1.47
CA ASP A 148 -18.01 2.80 0.76
C ASP A 148 -18.72 1.84 1.73
N ALA A 149 -18.09 1.55 2.87
CA ALA A 149 -18.71 0.74 3.93
C ALA A 149 -19.94 1.44 4.54
N GLU A 150 -19.86 2.74 4.83
CA GLU A 150 -20.99 3.54 5.33
C GLU A 150 -22.13 3.60 4.31
N ASN A 151 -21.81 3.85 3.03
CA ASN A 151 -22.81 3.88 1.95
C ASN A 151 -23.49 2.53 1.78
N ALA A 152 -22.74 1.43 1.83
CA ALA A 152 -23.28 0.08 1.77
C ALA A 152 -24.17 -0.24 2.99
N ALA A 153 -23.81 0.23 4.20
CA ALA A 153 -24.64 0.08 5.39
C ALA A 153 -25.96 0.86 5.26
N GLN A 154 -25.93 2.09 4.76
CA GLN A 154 -27.15 2.86 4.51
C GLN A 154 -28.04 2.23 3.43
N ALA A 155 -27.43 1.71 2.35
CA ALA A 155 -28.16 1.03 1.29
C ALA A 155 -28.89 -0.21 1.82
N ARG A 156 -28.20 -1.03 2.64
CA ARG A 156 -28.80 -2.20 3.30
C ARG A 156 -29.95 -1.82 4.24
N ASN A 157 -29.83 -0.74 5.00
CA ASN A 157 -30.93 -0.25 5.84
C ASN A 157 -32.15 0.17 5.03
N ARG A 158 -31.95 0.85 3.89
CA ARG A 158 -33.05 1.23 2.98
C ARG A 158 -33.69 0.01 2.29
N ALA A 159 -32.89 -1.01 1.97
CA ALA A 159 -33.39 -2.25 1.37
C ALA A 159 -34.25 -3.04 2.36
N ARG A 160 -33.78 -3.20 3.61
CA ARG A 160 -34.54 -3.85 4.69
C ARG A 160 -35.87 -3.15 4.97
N ALA A 161 -35.89 -1.82 4.97
CA ALA A 161 -37.13 -1.05 5.14
C ALA A 161 -38.17 -1.36 4.04
N ARG A 162 -37.74 -1.62 2.79
CA ARG A 162 -38.63 -1.98 1.68
C ARG A 162 -39.01 -3.46 1.66
N GLY A 163 -38.09 -4.34 2.06
CA GLY A 163 -38.34 -5.78 2.18
C GLY A 163 -39.45 -6.09 3.19
N ALA A 164 -39.42 -5.44 4.36
CA ALA A 164 -40.44 -5.58 5.40
C ALA A 164 -41.86 -5.17 4.99
N GLU A 165 -42.01 -4.37 3.92
CA GLU A 165 -43.32 -4.06 3.32
C GLU A 165 -43.78 -5.16 2.35
N ARG A 166 -42.84 -5.83 1.65
CA ARG A 166 -43.12 -6.94 0.73
C ARG A 166 -43.44 -8.26 1.43
N SER A 167 -42.79 -8.54 2.57
CA SER A 167 -43.02 -9.77 3.36
C SER A 167 -44.47 -9.90 3.87
N ARG A 168 -45.25 -8.81 3.88
CA ARG A 168 -46.67 -8.82 4.27
C ARG A 168 -47.59 -9.46 3.22
N TYR A 169 -47.10 -9.72 2.02
CA TYR A 169 -47.91 -10.19 0.88
C TYR A 169 -47.51 -11.58 0.35
N GLN A 170 -46.59 -12.29 1.01
CA GLN A 170 -46.12 -13.61 0.59
C GLN A 170 -46.76 -14.70 1.46
N PHE A 171 -47.64 -15.52 0.87
CA PHE A 171 -48.50 -16.46 1.61
C PHE A 171 -48.06 -17.93 1.57
N GLU A 172 -47.19 -18.36 0.64
CA GLU A 172 -46.77 -19.76 0.54
C GLU A 172 -45.33 -19.90 0.05
N ALA A 173 -44.38 -19.75 0.97
CA ALA A 173 -43.06 -20.34 0.90
C ALA A 173 -42.74 -20.78 2.33
N THR A 174 -42.22 -21.99 2.53
CA THR A 174 -41.89 -22.47 3.87
C THR A 174 -40.86 -21.52 4.47
N ALA A 175 -41.22 -20.75 5.51
CA ALA A 175 -40.41 -19.66 6.06
C ALA A 175 -38.93 -20.00 6.31
N SER A 176 -38.61 -21.27 6.57
CA SER A 176 -37.23 -21.76 6.77
C SER A 176 -36.37 -21.79 5.50
N ASP A 177 -36.95 -21.88 4.30
CA ASP A 177 -36.20 -21.93 3.03
C ASP A 177 -35.83 -20.52 2.55
N ASP A 178 -36.74 -19.56 2.73
CA ASP A 178 -36.52 -18.14 2.46
C ASP A 178 -35.41 -17.58 3.36
N GLU A 179 -35.35 -17.98 4.64
CA GLU A 179 -34.29 -17.58 5.57
C GLU A 179 -32.89 -18.04 5.12
N VAL A 180 -32.78 -19.21 4.49
CA VAL A 180 -31.48 -19.73 3.99
C VAL A 180 -31.02 -18.94 2.77
N GLU A 181 -31.92 -18.68 1.82
CA GLU A 181 -31.61 -17.87 0.63
C GLU A 181 -31.26 -16.43 1.00
N ASP A 182 -32.02 -15.81 1.93
CA ASP A 182 -31.72 -14.47 2.45
C ASP A 182 -30.32 -14.39 3.08
N GLU A 183 -29.88 -15.44 3.77
CA GLU A 183 -28.52 -15.50 4.33
C GLU A 183 -27.45 -15.72 3.25
N ILE A 184 -27.70 -16.58 2.26
CA ILE A 184 -26.81 -16.80 1.12
C ILE A 184 -26.62 -15.48 0.36
N ASP A 185 -27.69 -14.78 0.01
CA ASP A 185 -27.66 -13.49 -0.67
C ASP A 185 -26.91 -12.44 0.16
N GLY A 186 -27.19 -12.38 1.48
CA GLY A 186 -26.47 -11.50 2.39
C GLY A 186 -24.96 -11.77 2.45
N ASN A 187 -24.57 -13.05 2.43
CA ASN A 187 -23.16 -13.45 2.38
C ASN A 187 -22.51 -13.09 1.03
N LEU A 188 -23.21 -13.28 -0.09
CA LEU A 188 -22.72 -12.93 -1.43
C LEU A 188 -22.52 -11.42 -1.61
N ASP A 189 -23.46 -10.62 -1.11
CA ASP A 189 -23.35 -9.15 -1.07
C ASP A 189 -22.13 -8.71 -0.26
N GLU A 190 -21.92 -9.34 0.90
CA GLU A 190 -20.75 -9.05 1.72
C GLU A 190 -19.45 -9.42 1.01
N LEU A 191 -19.38 -10.61 0.40
CA LEU A 191 -18.23 -11.06 -0.38
C LEU A 191 -17.91 -10.12 -1.52
N SER A 192 -18.93 -9.65 -2.25
CA SER A 192 -18.77 -8.64 -3.31
C SER A 192 -18.16 -7.34 -2.76
N GLY A 193 -18.65 -6.87 -1.61
CA GLY A 193 -18.10 -5.69 -0.95
C GLY A 193 -16.66 -5.86 -0.49
N VAL A 194 -16.33 -7.01 0.13
CA VAL A 194 -14.95 -7.32 0.55
C VAL A 194 -14.02 -7.42 -0.67
N ALA A 195 -14.45 -8.07 -1.75
CA ALA A 195 -13.67 -8.18 -2.98
C ALA A 195 -13.35 -6.81 -3.57
N GLY A 196 -14.30 -5.87 -3.56
CA GLY A 196 -14.07 -4.48 -3.96
C GLY A 196 -13.01 -3.78 -3.11
N ARG A 197 -13.09 -3.93 -1.78
CA ARG A 197 -12.11 -3.39 -0.83
C ARG A 197 -10.72 -4.01 -1.00
N LEU A 198 -10.64 -5.33 -1.15
CA LEU A 198 -9.39 -6.07 -1.41
C LEU A 198 -8.72 -5.62 -2.71
N LYS A 199 -9.50 -5.36 -3.77
CA LYS A 199 -8.98 -4.80 -5.02
C LYS A 199 -8.36 -3.41 -4.78
N MET A 200 -9.04 -2.53 -4.04
CA MET A 200 -8.54 -1.19 -3.74
C MET A 200 -7.24 -1.23 -2.91
N LEU A 201 -7.21 -2.08 -1.87
CA LEU A 201 -6.01 -2.33 -1.07
C LEU A 201 -4.88 -2.85 -1.95
N SER A 202 -5.14 -3.86 -2.78
CA SER A 202 -4.14 -4.50 -3.64
C SER A 202 -3.54 -3.53 -4.67
N MET A 203 -4.37 -2.68 -5.29
CA MET A 203 -3.89 -1.64 -6.22
C MET A 203 -3.01 -0.60 -5.51
N THR A 204 -3.39 -0.20 -4.30
CA THR A 204 -2.61 0.76 -3.50
C THR A 204 -1.29 0.15 -3.04
N MET A 205 -1.33 -1.09 -2.52
CA MET A 205 -0.16 -1.86 -2.12
C MET A 205 0.81 -2.03 -3.30
N GLY A 206 0.32 -2.42 -4.48
CA GLY A 206 1.15 -2.58 -5.68
C GLY A 206 1.86 -1.28 -6.07
N THR A 207 1.11 -0.16 -6.09
CA THR A 207 1.68 1.17 -6.35
C THR A 207 2.75 1.53 -5.33
N GLU A 208 2.49 1.26 -4.04
CA GLU A 208 3.42 1.60 -2.97
C GLU A 208 4.72 0.79 -3.04
N VAL A 209 4.61 -0.52 -3.28
CA VAL A 209 5.77 -1.40 -3.50
C VAL A 209 6.61 -0.92 -4.70
N ASP A 210 5.98 -0.55 -5.82
CA ASP A 210 6.71 -0.05 -6.99
C ASP A 210 7.48 1.26 -6.69
N GLN A 211 6.87 2.16 -5.92
CA GLN A 211 7.53 3.42 -5.53
C GLN A 211 8.68 3.16 -4.55
N GLN A 212 8.48 2.28 -3.56
CA GLN A 212 9.52 1.88 -2.64
C GLN A 212 10.70 1.21 -3.36
N ASN A 213 10.44 0.31 -4.31
CA ASN A 213 11.48 -0.35 -5.12
C ASN A 213 12.34 0.67 -5.88
N LYS A 214 11.71 1.66 -6.52
CA LYS A 214 12.43 2.74 -7.21
C LYS A 214 13.29 3.55 -6.24
N LYS A 215 12.75 3.87 -5.06
CA LYS A 215 13.46 4.63 -4.02
C LYS A 215 14.66 3.84 -3.47
N ILE A 216 14.49 2.56 -3.18
CA ILE A 216 15.57 1.67 -2.74
C ILE A 216 16.68 1.61 -3.80
N GLY A 217 16.34 1.54 -5.09
CA GLY A 217 17.33 1.61 -6.16
C GLY A 217 18.14 2.90 -6.16
N LYS A 218 17.48 4.06 -5.99
CA LYS A 218 18.17 5.36 -5.84
C LYS A 218 19.09 5.39 -4.61
N ILE A 219 18.60 4.91 -3.47
CA ILE A 219 19.36 4.85 -2.21
C ILE A 219 20.59 3.94 -2.37
N SER A 220 20.43 2.77 -3.00
CA SER A 220 21.54 1.85 -3.26
C SER A 220 22.67 2.55 -4.04
N GLY A 221 22.32 3.24 -5.13
CA GLY A 221 23.32 3.98 -5.91
C GLY A 221 23.99 5.11 -5.12
N LYS A 222 23.24 5.82 -4.28
CA LYS A 222 23.80 6.83 -3.37
C LYS A 222 24.74 6.22 -2.33
N VAL A 223 24.41 5.03 -1.79
CA VAL A 223 25.25 4.30 -0.83
C VAL A 223 26.57 3.91 -1.48
N ASP A 224 26.54 3.34 -2.70
CA ASP A 224 27.76 2.96 -3.42
C ASP A 224 28.68 4.16 -3.67
N VAL A 225 28.10 5.30 -4.05
CA VAL A 225 28.86 6.55 -4.24
C VAL A 225 29.45 7.04 -2.92
N LEU A 226 28.67 7.02 -1.83
CA LEU A 226 29.13 7.44 -0.52
C LEU A 226 30.28 6.55 -0.03
N ASP A 227 30.13 5.23 -0.12
CA ASP A 227 31.15 4.26 0.32
C ASP A 227 32.49 4.52 -0.38
N ASN A 228 32.48 4.60 -1.71
CA ASN A 228 33.67 4.94 -2.51
C ASN A 228 34.30 6.28 -2.09
N ASN A 229 33.47 7.29 -1.79
CA ASN A 229 33.95 8.60 -1.38
C ASN A 229 34.52 8.59 0.03
N VAL A 230 33.96 7.81 0.96
CA VAL A 230 34.45 7.64 2.33
C VAL A 230 35.79 6.91 2.34
N VAL A 231 35.94 5.84 1.56
CA VAL A 231 37.23 5.15 1.40
C VAL A 231 38.28 6.12 0.86
N ARG A 232 37.95 6.89 -0.18
CA ARG A 232 38.86 7.88 -0.77
C ARG A 232 39.23 8.99 0.20
N SER A 233 38.28 9.54 0.95
CA SER A 233 38.53 10.63 1.90
C SER A 233 39.41 10.14 3.06
N THR A 234 39.13 8.94 3.57
CA THR A 234 39.93 8.29 4.62
C THR A 234 41.37 8.07 4.18
N GLN A 235 41.59 7.51 2.98
CA GLN A 235 42.93 7.30 2.44
C GLN A 235 43.69 8.60 2.19
N ARG A 236 42.99 9.67 1.77
CA ARG A 236 43.61 11.00 1.61
C ARG A 236 44.03 11.58 2.95
N LEU A 237 43.13 11.55 3.94
CA LEU A 237 43.42 12.05 5.28
C LEU A 237 44.63 11.34 5.89
N ALA A 238 44.74 10.02 5.72
CA ALA A 238 45.89 9.24 6.19
C ALA A 238 47.25 9.63 5.55
N ARG A 239 47.24 10.32 4.40
CA ARG A 239 48.45 10.80 3.72
C ARG A 239 48.86 12.20 4.15
N VAL A 240 47.98 12.95 4.83
CA VAL A 240 48.30 14.26 5.39
C VAL A 240 49.14 14.04 6.65
N LYS A 241 50.39 14.55 6.64
CA LYS A 241 51.35 14.40 7.74
C LYS A 241 51.42 15.62 8.65
#